data_AF-A0A356PF49-F1
#
_entry.id   AF-A0A356PF49-F1
#
_cell.length_a   1.000
_cell.length_b   1.000
_cell.length_c   1.000
_cell.angle_alpha   90.00
_cell.angle_beta   90.00
_cell.angle_gamma   90.00
#
_symmetry.space_group_name_H-M   'P 1'
#
loop_
_entity.id
_entity.type
_entity.pdbx_description
1 polymer ?
#
loop_
_entity_poly.entity_id
_entity_poly.type
_entity_poly.pdbx_seq_one_letter_code
_entity_poly.pdbx_strand_id
1 'polypeptide(L)'
;MNFNNSTTDKTERLKDTKTLADKWDSIDWIQVQNDVNRLQSRIAKATVKGDKNKAKQLQYLLTHSFSAKIYAVKKVTTNKGKK
;
A
#
# COMPACT_ATOMS: atom_id res chain seq x y z
N MET A 1 -22.58 11.77 6.55
CA MET A 1 -22.55 12.71 5.41
C MET A 1 -23.22 12.01 4.23
N ASN A 2 -24.26 12.61 3.65
CA ASN A 2 -25.08 12.02 2.58
C ASN A 2 -24.62 12.56 1.22
N PHE A 3 -24.25 11.67 0.29
CA PHE A 3 -23.71 11.99 -1.04
C PHE A 3 -24.77 11.88 -2.15
N ASN A 4 -25.95 12.50 -1.96
CA ASN A 4 -27.12 12.25 -2.82
C ASN A 4 -27.18 13.12 -4.10
N ASN A 5 -26.12 13.85 -4.43
CA ASN A 5 -26.11 14.86 -5.49
C ASN A 5 -24.86 14.78 -6.41
N SER A 6 -24.26 13.60 -6.55
CA SER A 6 -23.18 13.38 -7.52
C SER A 6 -23.74 13.18 -8.93
N THR A 7 -23.34 14.04 -9.87
CA THR A 7 -23.76 14.06 -11.29
C THR A 7 -22.96 13.08 -12.14
N THR A 8 -22.77 11.88 -11.63
CA THR A 8 -21.96 10.85 -12.27
C THR A 8 -22.88 9.78 -12.82
N ASP A 9 -22.71 9.48 -14.12
CA ASP A 9 -23.51 8.47 -14.82
C ASP A 9 -23.43 7.11 -14.07
N LYS A 10 -24.49 6.30 -14.14
CA LYS A 10 -24.85 5.14 -13.27
C LYS A 10 -23.81 4.00 -13.15
N THR A 11 -22.58 4.23 -13.55
CA THR A 11 -21.39 3.40 -13.36
C THR A 11 -20.87 3.35 -11.91
N GLU A 12 -21.37 4.19 -11.00
CA GLU A 12 -20.73 4.43 -9.69
C GLU A 12 -21.21 3.60 -8.49
N ARG A 13 -22.17 2.67 -8.66
CA ARG A 13 -22.33 1.63 -7.65
C ARG A 13 -21.36 0.51 -8.00
N LEU A 14 -20.32 0.33 -7.17
CA LEU A 14 -19.48 -0.86 -7.19
C LEU A 14 -20.39 -2.10 -7.06
N LYS A 15 -20.77 -2.69 -8.20
CA LYS A 15 -21.68 -3.84 -8.24
C LYS A 15 -21.12 -5.04 -7.45
N ASP A 16 -19.80 -5.05 -7.31
CA ASP A 16 -19.04 -6.17 -6.76
C ASP A 16 -18.30 -5.81 -5.46
N THR A 17 -18.89 -4.96 -4.60
CA THR A 17 -18.32 -4.62 -3.27
C THR A 17 -17.93 -5.85 -2.45
N LYS A 18 -18.78 -6.89 -2.46
CA LYS A 18 -18.50 -8.16 -1.77
C LYS A 18 -17.22 -8.81 -2.30
N THR A 19 -17.07 -8.93 -3.61
CA THR A 19 -15.88 -9.54 -4.22
C THR A 19 -14.61 -8.74 -3.95
N LEU A 20 -14.72 -7.41 -3.83
CA LEU A 20 -13.60 -6.53 -3.52
C LEU A 20 -13.18 -6.69 -2.06
N ALA A 21 -14.14 -6.86 -1.14
CA ALA A 21 -13.86 -7.18 0.26
C ALA A 21 -13.18 -8.55 0.37
N ASP A 22 -13.71 -9.58 -0.30
CA ASP A 22 -13.11 -10.91 -0.32
C ASP A 22 -11.66 -10.88 -0.88
N LYS A 23 -11.42 -10.07 -1.93
CA LYS A 23 -10.08 -9.84 -2.48
C LYS A 23 -9.15 -9.16 -1.48
N TRP A 24 -9.63 -8.19 -0.70
CA TRP A 24 -8.83 -7.52 0.32
C TRP A 24 -8.42 -8.47 1.46
N ASP A 25 -9.36 -9.31 1.90
CA ASP A 25 -9.15 -10.23 3.02
C ASP A 25 -8.29 -11.44 2.62
N SER A 26 -8.30 -11.83 1.34
CA SER A 26 -7.48 -12.91 0.78
C SER A 26 -6.02 -12.54 0.49
N ILE A 27 -5.63 -11.26 0.64
CA ILE A 27 -4.23 -10.85 0.48
C ILE A 27 -3.36 -11.51 1.56
N ASP A 28 -2.28 -12.17 1.15
CA ASP A 28 -1.23 -12.62 2.08
C ASP A 28 -0.42 -11.42 2.59
N TRP A 29 -0.83 -10.92 3.74
CA TRP A 29 -0.20 -9.78 4.39
C TRP A 29 1.19 -10.07 4.94
N ILE A 30 1.52 -11.33 5.24
CA ILE A 30 2.84 -11.73 5.72
C ILE A 30 3.85 -11.59 4.57
N GLN A 31 3.49 -12.10 3.40
CA GLN A 31 4.32 -11.98 2.20
C GLN A 31 4.54 -10.50 1.81
N VAL A 32 3.46 -9.72 1.79
CA VAL A 32 3.52 -8.27 1.49
C VAL A 32 4.47 -7.54 2.44
N GLN A 33 4.38 -7.83 3.75
CA GLN A 33 5.24 -7.23 4.76
C GLN A 33 6.71 -7.67 4.59
N ASN A 34 6.96 -8.94 4.26
CA ASN A 34 8.30 -9.46 4.00
C ASN A 34 8.97 -8.77 2.81
N ASP A 35 8.24 -8.55 1.71
CA ASP A 35 8.75 -7.86 0.53
C ASP A 35 9.16 -6.41 0.84
N VAL A 36 8.32 -5.69 1.59
CA VAL A 36 8.59 -4.32 2.05
C VAL A 36 9.81 -4.30 2.97
N ASN A 37 9.86 -5.18 3.97
CA ASN A 37 10.95 -5.27 4.93
C ASN A 37 12.30 -5.59 4.26
N ARG A 38 12.28 -6.45 3.23
CA ARG A 38 13.46 -6.77 2.43
C ARG A 38 14.01 -5.54 1.71
N LEU A 39 13.15 -4.73 1.10
CA LEU A 39 13.57 -3.49 0.44
C LEU A 39 14.10 -2.47 1.45
N GLN A 40 13.41 -2.27 2.57
CA GLN A 40 13.85 -1.37 3.64
C GLN A 40 15.22 -1.78 4.21
N SER A 41 15.43 -3.08 4.45
CA SER A 41 16.72 -3.61 4.90
C SER A 41 17.84 -3.38 3.88
N ARG A 42 17.55 -3.50 2.58
CA ARG A 42 18.52 -3.20 1.52
C ARG A 42 18.86 -1.71 1.46
N ILE A 43 17.87 -0.83 1.66
CA ILE A 43 18.09 0.62 1.77
C ILE A 43 19.02 0.90 2.94
N ALA A 44 18.73 0.37 4.13
CA ALA A 44 19.58 0.55 5.31
C ALA A 44 21.03 0.09 5.05
N LYS A 45 21.22 -1.10 4.47
CA LYS A 45 22.55 -1.62 4.10
C LYS A 45 23.26 -0.75 3.07
N ALA A 46 22.56 -0.21 2.07
CA ALA A 46 23.15 0.68 1.07
C ALA A 46 23.56 2.03 1.67
N THR A 47 22.72 2.60 2.53
CA THR A 47 23.00 3.85 3.24
C THR A 47 24.22 3.72 4.15
N VAL A 48 24.33 2.64 4.94
CA VAL A 48 25.49 2.38 5.80
C VAL A 48 26.79 2.25 5.00
N LYS A 49 26.73 1.65 3.80
CA LYS A 49 27.88 1.54 2.89
C LYS A 49 28.23 2.86 2.17
N GLY A 50 27.44 3.92 2.34
CA GLY A 50 27.63 5.19 1.64
C GLY A 50 27.19 5.19 0.17
N ASP A 51 26.55 4.13 -0.31
CA ASP A 51 26.12 3.99 -1.71
C ASP A 51 24.78 4.70 -1.94
N LYS A 52 24.86 6.03 -2.10
CA LYS A 52 23.69 6.91 -2.25
C LYS A 52 22.88 6.61 -3.51
N ASN A 53 23.53 6.24 -4.61
CA ASN A 53 22.86 5.93 -5.88
C ASN A 53 21.99 4.68 -5.73
N LYS A 54 22.53 3.63 -5.11
CA LYS A 54 21.79 2.40 -4.83
C LYS A 54 20.65 2.63 -3.84
N ALA A 55 20.87 3.42 -2.78
CA ALA A 55 19.81 3.78 -1.84
C ALA A 55 18.64 4.48 -2.57
N LYS A 56 18.94 5.44 -3.46
CA LYS A 56 17.92 6.14 -4.27
C LYS A 56 17.15 5.20 -5.19
N GLN A 57 17.83 4.28 -5.88
CA GLN A 57 17.17 3.28 -6.74
C GLN A 57 16.26 2.34 -5.92
N LEU A 58 16.69 1.91 -4.74
CA LEU A 58 15.88 1.04 -3.88
C LEU A 58 14.68 1.78 -3.28
N GLN A 59 14.82 3.05 -2.95
CA GLN A 59 13.69 3.90 -2.52
C GLN A 59 12.66 4.03 -3.64
N TYR A 60 13.10 4.28 -4.88
CA TYR A 60 12.22 4.31 -6.04
C TYR A 60 11.48 2.97 -6.23
N LEU A 61 12.20 1.85 -6.14
CA LEU A 61 11.56 0.53 -6.21
C LEU A 61 10.53 0.32 -5.10
N LEU A 62 10.82 0.79 -3.87
CA LEU A 62 9.90 0.70 -2.74
C LEU A 62 8.64 1.52 -2.98
N THR A 63 8.74 2.79 -3.40
CA THR A 63 7.56 3.66 -3.60
C THR A 63 6.68 3.22 -4.76
N HIS A 64 7.27 2.61 -5.79
CA HIS A 64 6.53 2.12 -6.97
C HIS A 64 6.02 0.67 -6.83
N SER A 65 6.43 -0.07 -5.80
CA SER A 65 5.99 -1.45 -5.58
C SER A 65 4.51 -1.55 -5.21
N PHE A 66 3.83 -2.55 -5.77
CA PHE A 66 2.45 -2.88 -5.42
C PHE A 66 2.32 -3.23 -3.93
N SER A 67 3.17 -4.14 -3.42
CA SER A 67 3.18 -4.57 -2.02
C SER A 67 3.33 -3.39 -1.05
N ALA A 68 4.20 -2.43 -1.38
CA ALA A 68 4.40 -1.24 -0.54
C ALA A 68 3.16 -0.34 -0.49
N LYS A 69 2.50 -0.12 -1.64
CA LYS A 69 1.27 0.68 -1.72
C LYS A 69 0.14 0.05 -0.91
N ILE A 70 -0.13 -1.24 -1.09
CA ILE A 70 -1.23 -1.91 -0.36
C ILE A 70 -0.93 -2.01 1.15
N TYR A 71 0.34 -2.19 1.54
CA TYR A 71 0.73 -2.20 2.94
C TYR A 71 0.53 -0.83 3.59
N ALA A 72 0.83 0.26 2.88
CA ALA A 72 0.58 1.62 3.35
C ALA A 72 -0.92 1.88 3.56
N VAL A 73 -1.77 1.48 2.61
CA VAL A 73 -3.23 1.59 2.76
C VAL A 73 -3.71 0.80 3.96
N LYS A 74 -3.29 -0.46 4.13
CA LYS A 74 -3.66 -1.27 5.29
C LYS A 74 -3.26 -0.61 6.61
N LYS A 75 -2.06 -0.05 6.69
CA LYS A 75 -1.59 0.65 7.90
C LYS A 75 -2.47 1.84 8.25
N VAL A 76 -2.88 2.64 7.26
CA VAL A 76 -3.75 3.80 7.48
C VAL A 76 -5.15 3.36 7.87
N THR A 77 -5.74 2.37 7.18
CA THR A 77 -7.11 1.92 7.44
C THR A 77 -7.26 1.17 8.76
N THR A 78 -6.20 0.49 9.22
CA THR A 78 -6.18 -0.22 10.51
C THR A 78 -5.87 0.72 11.68
N ASN A 79 -5.32 1.91 11.42
CA ASN A 79 -4.98 2.84 12.48
C ASN A 79 -6.26 3.44 13.09
N LYS A 80 -6.49 3.19 14.39
CA LYS A 80 -7.64 3.73 15.14
C LYS A 80 -7.56 5.26 15.35
N GLY A 81 -6.44 5.89 15.01
CA GLY A 81 -6.20 7.31 15.21
C GLY A 81 -6.04 7.67 16.69
N LYS A 82 -5.63 8.92 16.95
CA LYS A 82 -5.79 9.55 18.27
C LYS A 82 -7.10 10.34 18.26
N LYS A 83 -7.91 10.19 19.32
CA LYS A 83 -9.02 11.11 19.60
C LYS A 83 -8.48 12.49 19.96
#